data_AF-A0A350W387-F1
#
_entry.id   AF-A0A350W387-F1
#
_cell.length_a   1.000
_cell.length_b   1.000
_cell.length_c   1.000
_cell.angle_alpha   90.00
_cell.angle_beta   90.00
_cell.angle_gamma   90.00
#
_symmetry.space_group_name_H-M   'P 1'
#
loop_
_entity.id
_entity.type
_entity.pdbx_description
1 polymer ?
#
loop_
_entity_poly.entity_id
_entity_poly.type
_entity_poly.pdbx_seq_one_letter_code
_entity_poly.pdbx_strand_id
1 'polypeptide(L)'
;MEIKQHKTLTVEKWNSFPFFKQILMIANEINRAKNWISRGDPSEVKNCYERALELIDLTVNVCIGRRVLKELLRFREVFAEEYLKEQKNIELNRKLFSVLLLMSKDSYNLLAKK
;
A
#
# COMPACT_ATOMS: atom_id res chain seq x y z
N MET A 1 -15.46 3.20 8.28
CA MET A 1 -14.63 3.91 7.28
C MET A 1 -15.36 3.85 5.95
N GLU A 2 -15.50 4.97 5.26
CA GLU A 2 -16.10 5.01 3.92
C GLU A 2 -15.04 4.62 2.88
N ILE A 3 -15.35 3.64 2.02
CA ILE A 3 -14.47 3.17 0.94
C ILE A 3 -14.86 3.92 -0.33
N LYS A 4 -13.96 4.74 -0.86
CA LYS A 4 -14.18 5.62 -2.02
C LYS A 4 -13.56 5.05 -3.30
N GLN A 5 -12.36 4.48 -3.21
CA GLN A 5 -11.62 4.01 -4.39
C GLN A 5 -11.99 2.58 -4.78
N HIS A 6 -12.16 1.68 -3.80
CA HIS A 6 -12.50 0.27 -4.02
C HIS A 6 -13.99 -0.02 -3.81
N LYS A 7 -14.85 0.50 -4.71
CA LYS A 7 -16.34 0.45 -4.57
C LYS A 7 -16.97 -0.92 -4.30
N THR A 8 -16.32 -2.01 -4.69
CA THR A 8 -16.82 -3.40 -4.51
C THR A 8 -16.18 -4.13 -3.33
N LEU A 9 -15.33 -3.43 -2.57
CA LEU A 9 -14.66 -3.95 -1.40
C LEU A 9 -15.40 -3.51 -0.16
N THR A 10 -15.73 -4.45 0.72
CA THR A 10 -16.28 -4.18 2.06
C THR A 10 -15.23 -4.49 3.12
N VAL A 11 -15.42 -4.00 4.35
CA VAL A 11 -14.52 -4.29 5.47
C VAL A 11 -14.50 -5.79 5.77
N GLU A 12 -15.66 -6.45 5.72
CA GLU A 12 -15.79 -7.90 5.95
C GLU A 12 -15.05 -8.70 4.89
N LYS A 13 -15.21 -8.32 3.62
CA LYS A 13 -14.49 -8.94 2.50
C LYS A 13 -12.99 -8.73 2.65
N TRP A 14 -12.56 -7.53 3.01
CA TRP A 14 -11.14 -7.25 3.25
C TRP A 14 -10.57 -8.08 4.40
N ASN A 15 -11.30 -8.18 5.51
CA ASN A 15 -10.90 -8.97 6.68
C ASN A 15 -10.79 -10.48 6.36
N SER A 16 -11.57 -10.99 5.40
CA SER A 16 -11.49 -12.39 4.97
C SER A 16 -10.20 -12.74 4.22
N PHE A 17 -9.44 -11.75 3.73
CA PHE A 17 -8.17 -12.00 3.08
C PHE A 17 -7.06 -12.24 4.09
N PRO A 18 -6.18 -13.24 3.87
CA PRO A 18 -5.00 -13.40 4.70
C PRO A 18 -4.09 -12.18 4.59
N PHE A 19 -3.38 -11.86 5.67
CA PHE A 19 -2.60 -10.63 5.78
C PHE A 19 -1.61 -10.43 4.61
N PHE A 20 -0.91 -11.49 4.16
CA PHE A 20 -0.01 -11.38 3.02
C PHE A 20 -0.73 -10.93 1.74
N LYS A 21 -1.99 -11.34 1.53
CA LYS A 21 -2.78 -10.94 0.35
C LYS A 21 -3.18 -9.47 0.43
N GLN A 22 -3.53 -8.97 1.62
CA GLN A 22 -3.78 -7.55 1.84
C GLN A 22 -2.52 -6.72 1.50
N ILE A 23 -1.34 -7.15 1.99
CA ILE A 23 -0.05 -6.54 1.67
C ILE A 23 0.24 -6.54 0.17
N LEU A 24 0.01 -7.65 -0.54
CA LEU A 24 0.21 -7.73 -1.99
C LEU A 24 -0.73 -6.79 -2.76
N MET A 25 -1.98 -6.62 -2.32
CA MET A 25 -2.92 -5.71 -2.95
C MET A 25 -2.49 -4.24 -2.76
N ILE A 26 -2.01 -3.86 -1.58
CA ILE A 26 -1.40 -2.53 -1.36
C ILE A 26 -0.16 -2.36 -2.24
N ALA A 27 0.71 -3.37 -2.29
CA ALA A 27 1.95 -3.34 -3.07
C ALA A 27 1.69 -3.18 -4.57
N ASN A 28 0.60 -3.75 -5.10
CA ASN A 28 0.20 -3.60 -6.49
C ASN A 28 -0.12 -2.14 -6.84
N GLU A 29 -0.78 -1.39 -5.95
CA GLU A 29 -1.06 0.03 -6.16
C GLU A 29 0.22 0.87 -6.11
N ILE A 30 1.15 0.57 -5.19
CA ILE A 30 2.47 1.24 -5.14
C ILE A 30 3.29 0.96 -6.41
N ASN A 31 3.31 -0.29 -6.88
CA ASN A 31 4.01 -0.66 -8.12
C ASN A 31 3.34 -0.05 -9.36
N ARG A 32 2.01 0.12 -9.36
CA ARG A 32 1.29 0.85 -10.41
C ARG A 32 1.70 2.33 -10.42
N ALA A 33 1.82 2.96 -9.24
CA ALA A 33 2.30 4.32 -9.13
C ALA A 33 3.70 4.50 -9.75
N LYS A 34 4.65 3.57 -9.50
CA LYS A 34 5.98 3.57 -10.13
C LYS A 34 5.92 3.74 -11.65
N ASN A 35 5.02 3.00 -12.31
CA ASN A 35 4.86 3.05 -13.77
C ASN A 35 4.36 4.43 -14.22
N TRP A 36 3.43 5.04 -13.49
CA TRP A 36 2.94 6.39 -13.78
C TRP A 36 3.96 7.49 -13.48
N ILE A 37 4.78 7.33 -12.44
CA ILE A 37 5.92 8.23 -12.18
C ILE A 37 6.86 8.23 -13.40
N SER A 38 7.20 7.05 -13.94
CA SER A 38 8.07 6.95 -15.11
C SER A 38 7.48 7.55 -16.39
N ARG A 39 6.15 7.69 -16.44
CA ARG A 39 5.42 8.30 -17.57
C ARG A 39 5.17 9.80 -17.38
N GLY A 40 5.50 10.36 -16.22
CA GLY A 40 5.28 11.77 -15.93
C GLY A 40 3.80 12.14 -15.75
N ASP A 41 2.96 11.20 -15.27
CA ASP A 41 1.54 11.44 -15.02
C ASP A 41 1.25 11.60 -13.51
N PRO A 42 1.32 12.82 -12.95
CA PRO A 42 1.14 13.04 -11.51
C PRO A 42 -0.29 12.75 -11.03
N SER A 43 -1.29 12.89 -11.91
CA SER A 43 -2.69 12.62 -11.56
C SER A 43 -2.90 11.13 -11.30
N GLU A 44 -2.39 10.27 -12.19
CA GLU A 44 -2.49 8.82 -12.00
C GLU A 44 -1.63 8.32 -10.85
N VAL A 45 -0.47 8.95 -10.58
CA VAL A 45 0.30 8.64 -9.37
C VAL A 45 -0.49 8.95 -8.11
N LYS A 46 -1.16 10.11 -8.05
CA LYS A 46 -2.02 10.48 -6.94
C LYS A 46 -3.15 9.45 -6.74
N ASN A 47 -3.83 9.07 -7.80
CA ASN A 47 -4.90 8.06 -7.76
C ASN A 47 -4.41 6.70 -7.23
N CYS A 48 -3.20 6.27 -7.60
CA CYS A 48 -2.61 5.03 -7.09
C CYS A 48 -2.24 5.14 -5.60
N TYR A 49 -1.70 6.28 -5.16
CA TYR A 49 -1.38 6.50 -3.75
C TYR A 49 -2.62 6.60 -2.86
N GLU A 50 -3.69 7.24 -3.33
CA GLU A 50 -4.97 7.27 -2.61
C GLU A 50 -5.55 5.87 -2.44
N ARG A 51 -5.49 5.03 -3.49
CA ARG A 51 -5.88 3.61 -3.40
C ARG A 51 -5.03 2.84 -2.39
N ALA A 52 -3.71 3.02 -2.42
CA ALA A 52 -2.82 2.37 -1.47
C ALA A 52 -3.11 2.79 -0.02
N LEU A 53 -3.29 4.10 0.24
CA LEU A 53 -3.66 4.63 1.55
C LEU A 53 -4.99 4.07 2.05
N GLU A 54 -6.00 4.00 1.19
CA GLU A 54 -7.29 3.39 1.54
C GLU A 54 -7.14 1.92 1.96
N LEU A 55 -6.37 1.13 1.21
CA LEU A 55 -6.13 -0.27 1.56
C LEU A 55 -5.32 -0.42 2.85
N ILE A 56 -4.34 0.46 3.09
CA ILE A 56 -3.60 0.51 4.37
C ILE A 56 -4.55 0.79 5.53
N ASP A 57 -5.44 1.78 5.39
CA ASP A 57 -6.42 2.13 6.41
C ASP A 57 -7.43 1.00 6.68
N LEU A 58 -7.85 0.29 5.63
CA LEU A 58 -8.65 -0.92 5.79
C LEU A 58 -7.89 -2.02 6.52
N THR A 59 -6.60 -2.23 6.21
CA THR A 59 -5.76 -3.20 6.92
C THR A 59 -5.57 -2.82 8.38
N VAL A 60 -5.33 -1.54 8.69
CA VAL A 60 -5.25 -1.01 10.06
C VAL A 60 -6.53 -1.33 10.84
N ASN A 61 -7.70 -1.13 10.22
CA ASN A 61 -9.01 -1.38 10.84
C ASN A 61 -9.21 -2.85 11.24
N VAL A 62 -8.76 -3.78 10.38
CA VAL A 62 -8.97 -5.22 10.57
C VAL A 62 -7.78 -5.95 11.21
N CYS A 63 -6.65 -5.26 11.45
CA CYS A 63 -5.44 -5.88 11.98
C CYS A 63 -5.56 -6.18 13.48
N ILE A 64 -5.31 -7.44 13.86
CA ILE A 64 -5.43 -7.91 15.24
C ILE A 64 -4.09 -7.81 16.00
N GLY A 65 -2.95 -7.81 15.29
CA GLY A 65 -1.62 -7.88 15.90
C GLY A 65 -1.01 -6.52 16.24
N ARG A 66 -0.85 -6.19 17.52
CA ARG A 66 -0.29 -4.89 17.99
C ARG A 66 1.07 -4.52 17.37
N ARG A 67 1.96 -5.50 17.18
CA ARG A 67 3.30 -5.27 16.60
C ARG A 67 3.19 -4.89 15.11
N VAL A 68 2.41 -5.64 14.35
CA VAL A 68 2.18 -5.38 12.92
C VAL A 68 1.46 -4.07 12.72
N LEU A 69 0.44 -3.79 13.54
CA LEU A 69 -0.32 -2.55 13.52
C LEU A 69 0.60 -1.32 13.72
N LYS A 70 1.53 -1.39 14.67
CA LYS A 70 2.49 -0.32 14.92
C LYS A 70 3.37 -0.02 13.71
N GLU A 71 3.92 -1.06 13.08
CA GLU A 71 4.78 -0.89 11.90
C GLU A 71 3.98 -0.46 10.66
N LEU A 72 2.74 -0.92 10.52
CA LEU A 72 1.86 -0.48 9.43
C LEU A 72 1.47 0.99 9.57
N LEU A 73 1.21 1.47 10.79
CA LEU A 73 0.92 2.89 11.06
C LEU A 73 2.15 3.77 10.77
N ARG A 74 3.36 3.32 11.15
CA ARG A 74 4.61 4.01 10.78
C ARG A 74 4.81 4.07 9.27
N PHE A 75 4.58 2.95 8.59
CA PHE A 75 4.62 2.90 7.13
C PHE A 75 3.62 3.88 6.51
N ARG A 76 2.39 3.92 7.04
CA ARG A 76 1.34 4.84 6.61
C ARG A 76 1.78 6.30 6.73
N GLU A 77 2.40 6.70 7.84
CA GLU A 77 2.90 8.07 8.06
C GLU A 77 3.92 8.44 6.97
N VAL A 78 4.93 7.62 6.77
CA VAL A 78 5.98 7.85 5.75
C VAL A 78 5.38 7.86 4.34
N PHE A 79 4.43 6.98 4.05
CA PHE A 79 3.75 6.93 2.76
C PHE A 79 2.86 8.16 2.54
N ALA A 80 2.22 8.68 3.58
CA ALA A 80 1.42 9.90 3.52
C ALA A 80 2.30 11.15 3.29
N GLU A 81 3.48 11.21 3.91
CA GLU A 81 4.48 12.26 3.60
C GLU A 81 4.89 12.22 2.13
N GLU A 82 5.15 11.04 1.58
CA GLU A 82 5.45 10.89 0.15
C GLU A 82 4.25 11.27 -0.72
N TYR A 83 3.02 11.00 -0.30
CA TYR A 83 1.81 11.42 -0.99
C TYR A 83 1.67 12.94 -1.08
N LEU A 84 2.06 13.70 -0.05
CA LEU A 84 1.93 15.16 -0.02
C LEU A 84 2.93 15.91 -0.92
N LYS A 85 4.06 15.29 -1.27
CA LYS A 85 5.08 15.94 -2.13
C LYS A 85 4.56 16.17 -3.55
N GLU A 86 4.91 17.27 -4.18
CA GLU A 86 4.52 17.51 -5.58
C GLU A 86 5.27 16.59 -6.55
N GLN A 87 6.57 16.42 -6.32
CA GLN A 87 7.43 15.58 -7.14
C GLN A 87 7.61 14.21 -6.50
N LYS A 88 7.47 13.16 -7.30
CA LYS A 88 7.55 11.78 -6.85
C LYS A 88 8.87 11.17 -7.25
N ASN A 89 9.50 10.47 -6.31
CA ASN A 89 10.79 9.86 -6.54
C ASN A 89 10.63 8.35 -6.78
N ILE A 90 11.06 7.87 -7.95
CA ILE A 90 10.97 6.44 -8.34
C ILE A 90 11.72 5.54 -7.35
N GLU A 91 12.90 5.97 -6.90
CA GLU A 91 13.73 5.20 -5.98
C GLU A 91 13.07 5.11 -4.60
N LEU A 92 12.49 6.19 -4.11
CA LEU A 92 11.72 6.17 -2.88
C LEU A 92 10.47 5.29 -3.00
N ASN A 93 9.74 5.37 -4.13
CA ASN A 93 8.60 4.49 -4.39
C ASN A 93 9.00 3.00 -4.36
N ARG A 94 10.15 2.63 -4.95
CA ARG A 94 10.70 1.26 -4.88
C ARG A 94 11.05 0.83 -3.46
N LYS A 95 11.62 1.75 -2.66
CA LYS A 95 11.91 1.49 -1.24
C LYS A 95 10.64 1.26 -0.44
N LEU A 96 9.62 2.10 -0.62
CA LEU A 96 8.31 1.93 0.01
C LEU A 96 7.67 0.59 -0.36
N PHE A 97 7.71 0.20 -1.63
CA PHE A 97 7.27 -1.11 -2.09
C PHE A 97 8.01 -2.25 -1.37
N SER A 98 9.34 -2.17 -1.29
CA SER A 98 10.18 -3.19 -0.66
C SER A 98 9.91 -3.32 0.84
N VAL A 99 9.83 -2.20 1.56
CA VAL A 99 9.52 -2.15 2.99
C VAL A 99 8.16 -2.77 3.27
N LEU A 100 7.15 -2.47 2.45
CA LEU A 100 5.82 -3.04 2.59
C LEU A 100 5.83 -4.57 2.45
N LEU A 101 6.59 -5.12 1.49
CA LEU A 101 6.69 -6.57 1.30
C LEU A 101 7.34 -7.29 2.48
N LEU A 102 8.22 -6.62 3.23
CA LEU A 102 8.87 -7.17 4.43
C LEU A 102 7.90 -7.31 5.62
N MET A 103 6.69 -6.74 5.55
CA MET A 103 5.67 -6.90 6.59
C MET A 103 5.18 -8.35 6.72
N SER A 104 5.32 -9.16 5.67
CA SER A 104 5.01 -10.59 5.72
C SER A 104 6.04 -11.41 4.94
N LYS A 105 6.49 -12.52 5.55
CA LYS A 105 7.40 -13.47 4.91
C LYS A 105 6.82 -14.03 3.60
N ASP A 106 5.52 -14.28 3.57
CA ASP A 106 4.84 -14.84 2.41
C ASP A 106 4.76 -13.83 1.26
N SER A 107 4.45 -12.56 1.55
CA SER A 107 4.46 -11.51 0.51
C SER A 107 5.85 -11.30 -0.07
N TYR A 108 6.89 -11.31 0.77
CA TYR A 108 8.28 -11.23 0.32
C TYR A 108 8.64 -12.41 -0.58
N ASN A 109 8.36 -13.65 -0.17
CA ASN A 109 8.70 -14.83 -0.95
C ASN A 109 8.02 -14.89 -2.33
N LEU A 110 6.81 -14.34 -2.45
CA LEU A 110 6.04 -14.33 -3.69
C LEU A 110 6.55 -13.32 -4.73
N LEU A 111 7.17 -12.22 -4.30
CA LEU A 111 7.57 -11.13 -5.21
C LEU A 111 9.07 -10.80 -5.21
N ALA A 112 9.79 -11.02 -4.12
CA ALA A 112 11.21 -10.68 -4.00
C ALA A 112 12.17 -11.80 -4.45
N LYS A 113 11.64 -12.98 -4.84
CA LYS A 113 12.43 -14.10 -5.38
C LYS A 113 12.53 -14.13 -6.91
N LYS A 114 12.18 -13.03 -7.59
CA LYS A 114 12.35 -12.90 -9.06
C LYS A 114 13.49 -11.98 -9.40
#